data_AF-A0A2D6SN42-F1
#
_entry.id   AF-A0A2D6SN42-F1
#
_cell.length_a   1.000
_cell.length_b   1.000
_cell.length_c   1.000
_cell.angle_alpha   90.00
_cell.angle_beta   90.00
_cell.angle_gamma   90.00
#
_symmetry.space_group_name_H-M   'P 1'
#
loop_
_entity.id
_entity.type
_entity.pdbx_description
1 polymer ?
#
loop_
_entity_poly.entity_id
_entity_poly.type
_entity_poly.pdbx_seq_one_letter_code
_entity_poly.pdbx_strand_id
1 'polypeptide(L)'
;MDVSKETEQKISQLQMFEQSMQSFLGQKQQFQVQLVEIESALNELDNTEKAYKIVGSIMVQSDKNELKADLKSKKEMLELRIKTMEKQESQVREKASKLQSEILKKIKKED
;
A
#
# COMPACT_ATOMS: atom_id res chain seq x y z
N MET A 1 36.53 13.94 -4.22
CA MET A 1 35.27 14.20 -3.49
C MET A 1 35.30 13.35 -2.26
N ASP A 2 35.77 13.90 -1.14
CA ASP A 2 35.74 13.21 0.15
C ASP A 2 34.43 13.63 0.82
N VAL A 3 33.39 12.82 0.61
CA VAL A 3 32.04 13.12 1.07
C VAL A 3 32.05 13.01 2.59
N SER A 4 31.70 14.09 3.29
CA SER A 4 31.75 14.09 4.76
C SER A 4 30.95 12.92 5.36
N LYS A 5 31.44 12.31 6.45
CA LYS A 5 30.77 11.17 7.15
C LYS A 5 29.28 11.43 7.45
N GLU A 6 28.92 12.69 7.72
CA GLU A 6 27.53 13.10 7.93
C GLU A 6 26.70 13.00 6.64
N THR A 7 27.30 13.34 5.49
CA THR A 7 26.66 13.23 4.17
C THR A 7 26.53 11.77 3.75
N GLU A 8 27.51 10.91 4.04
CA GLU A 8 27.41 9.46 3.83
C GLU A 8 26.25 8.83 4.63
N GLN A 9 26.10 9.21 5.90
CA GLN A 9 24.97 8.75 6.73
C GLN A 9 23.62 9.18 6.15
N LYS A 10 23.51 10.42 5.67
CA LYS A 10 22.30 10.92 5.03
C LYS A 10 21.99 10.18 3.72
N ILE A 11 23.00 9.82 2.93
CA ILE A 11 22.82 9.00 1.72
C ILE A 11 22.29 7.61 2.09
N SER A 12 22.86 6.97 3.11
CA SER A 12 22.38 5.68 3.60
C SER A 12 20.92 5.75 4.08
N GLN A 13 20.57 6.80 4.81
CA GLN A 13 19.19 7.03 5.25
C GLN A 13 18.23 7.25 4.07
N LEU A 14 18.66 7.96 3.02
CA LEU A 14 17.87 8.15 1.80
C LEU A 14 17.61 6.80 1.09
N GLN A 15 18.64 5.96 0.97
CA GLN A 15 18.49 4.61 0.39
C GLN A 15 17.49 3.75 1.18
N MET A 16 17.50 3.83 2.51
CA MET A 16 16.51 3.14 3.34
C MET A 16 15.08 3.63 3.08
N PHE A 17 14.89 4.94 2.85
CA PHE A 17 13.57 5.48 2.49
C PHE A 17 13.12 5.01 1.10
N GLU A 18 14.01 4.94 0.13
CA GLU A 18 13.71 4.41 -1.21
C GLU A 18 13.31 2.93 -1.16
N GLN A 19 14.03 2.11 -0.39
CA GLN A 19 13.68 0.70 -0.21
C GLN A 19 12.31 0.53 0.48
N SER A 20 12.04 1.36 1.50
CA SER A 20 10.74 1.37 2.19
C SER A 20 9.60 1.76 1.25
N MET A 21 9.85 2.74 0.37
CA MET A 21 8.89 3.18 -0.65
C MET A 21 8.52 2.06 -1.61
N GLN A 22 9.52 1.30 -2.08
CA GLN A 22 9.30 0.17 -2.99
C GLN A 22 8.45 -0.93 -2.32
N SER A 23 8.70 -1.20 -1.03
CA SER A 23 7.88 -2.14 -0.26
C SER A 23 6.42 -1.65 -0.11
N PHE A 24 6.21 -0.36 0.18
CA PHE A 24 4.86 0.20 0.28
C PHE A 24 4.10 0.14 -1.05
N LEU A 25 4.77 0.40 -2.17
CA LEU A 25 4.17 0.33 -3.49
C LEU A 25 3.67 -1.09 -3.79
N GLY A 26 4.49 -2.12 -3.53
CA GLY A 26 4.10 -3.51 -3.74
C GLY A 26 2.90 -3.93 -2.90
N GLN A 27 2.91 -3.58 -1.60
CA GLN A 27 1.77 -3.86 -0.71
C GLN A 27 0.50 -3.10 -1.13
N LYS A 28 0.62 -1.85 -1.59
CA LYS A 28 -0.53 -1.04 -2.04
C LYS A 28 -1.15 -1.68 -3.27
N GLN A 29 -0.33 -2.09 -4.24
CA GLN A 29 -0.79 -2.76 -5.45
C GLN A 29 -1.51 -4.08 -5.13
N GLN A 30 -1.00 -4.86 -4.17
CA GLN A 30 -1.67 -6.08 -3.71
C GLN A 30 -3.07 -5.81 -3.15
N PHE A 31 -3.24 -4.77 -2.32
CA PHE A 31 -4.57 -4.41 -1.80
C PHE A 31 -5.49 -3.84 -2.87
N GLN A 32 -4.97 -3.11 -3.85
CA GLN A 32 -5.76 -2.62 -4.99
C GLN A 32 -6.31 -3.77 -5.83
N VAL A 33 -5.52 -4.83 -6.07
CA VAL A 33 -6.00 -6.04 -6.76
C VAL A 33 -7.13 -6.70 -5.96
N GLN A 34 -6.94 -6.91 -4.65
CA GLN A 34 -7.98 -7.48 -3.78
C GLN A 34 -9.26 -6.63 -3.76
N LEU A 35 -9.12 -5.30 -3.78
CA LEU A 35 -10.26 -4.39 -3.82
C LEU A 35 -11.07 -4.58 -5.11
N VAL A 36 -10.40 -4.64 -6.26
CA VAL A 36 -11.05 -4.88 -7.57
C VAL A 36 -11.75 -6.24 -7.61
N GLU A 37 -11.14 -7.29 -7.03
CA GLU A 37 -11.76 -8.61 -6.91
C GLU A 37 -13.04 -8.56 -6.06
N ILE A 38 -13.02 -7.86 -4.93
CA ILE A 38 -14.20 -7.70 -4.07
C ILE A 38 -15.30 -6.90 -4.76
N GLU A 39 -14.95 -5.82 -5.46
CA GLU A 39 -15.91 -5.03 -6.24
C GLU A 39 -16.57 -5.87 -7.33
N SER A 40 -15.78 -6.68 -8.03
CA SER A 40 -16.28 -7.61 -9.05
C SER A 40 -17.21 -8.65 -8.43
N ALA A 41 -16.83 -9.23 -7.29
CA ALA A 41 -17.65 -10.21 -6.58
C ALA A 41 -18.97 -9.60 -6.08
N LEU A 42 -18.95 -8.37 -5.58
CA LEU A 42 -20.15 -7.65 -5.15
C LEU A 42 -21.12 -7.40 -6.32
N ASN A 43 -20.59 -7.03 -7.49
CA ASN A 43 -21.39 -6.81 -8.70
C ASN A 43 -22.03 -8.11 -9.20
N GLU A 44 -21.28 -9.21 -9.24
CA GLU A 44 -21.78 -10.51 -9.72
C GLU A 44 -22.81 -11.12 -8.76
N LEU A 45 -22.62 -10.90 -7.45
CA LEU A 45 -23.52 -11.41 -6.42
C LEU A 45 -24.95 -10.89 -6.61
N ASP A 46 -25.13 -9.68 -7.14
CA ASP A 46 -26.47 -9.13 -7.37
C ASP A 46 -27.27 -9.93 -8.41
N ASN A 47 -26.61 -10.51 -9.41
CA ASN A 47 -27.24 -11.27 -10.49
C ASN A 47 -27.24 -12.79 -10.27
N THR A 48 -26.66 -13.29 -9.18
CA THR A 48 -26.50 -14.72 -8.92
C THR A 48 -27.63 -15.28 -8.06
N GLU A 49 -28.18 -16.47 -8.36
CA GLU A 49 -29.24 -17.08 -7.55
C GLU A 49 -28.73 -17.71 -6.24
N LYS A 50 -27.60 -18.44 -6.31
CA LYS A 50 -26.99 -19.14 -5.17
C LYS A 50 -25.51 -18.78 -5.06
N ALA A 51 -25.09 -18.41 -3.86
CA ALA A 51 -23.70 -18.07 -3.58
C ALA A 51 -23.11 -19.00 -2.51
N TYR A 52 -21.80 -19.22 -2.61
CA TYR A 52 -21.04 -20.09 -1.72
C TYR A 52 -19.81 -19.35 -1.20
N LYS A 53 -19.46 -19.61 0.05
CA LYS A 53 -18.25 -19.11 0.71
C LYS A 53 -17.29 -20.27 0.95
N ILE A 54 -16.02 -20.05 0.65
CA ILE A 54 -14.96 -21.00 1.02
C ILE A 54 -14.61 -20.76 2.49
N VAL A 55 -14.64 -21.83 3.29
CA VAL A 55 -14.23 -21.84 4.70
C VAL A 55 -13.27 -23.00 4.90
N GLY A 56 -11.98 -22.71 5.05
CA GLY A 56 -10.94 -23.74 5.08
C GLY A 56 -10.91 -24.55 3.78
N SER A 57 -11.13 -25.86 3.88
CA SER A 57 -11.17 -26.78 2.72
C SER A 57 -12.59 -27.08 2.21
N ILE A 58 -13.62 -26.40 2.73
CA ILE A 58 -15.01 -26.66 2.35
C ILE A 58 -15.67 -25.42 1.72
N MET A 59 -16.70 -25.66 0.90
CA MET A 59 -17.59 -24.63 0.39
C MET A 59 -18.94 -24.73 1.09
N VAL A 60 -19.44 -23.60 1.60
CA VAL A 60 -20.69 -23.51 2.34
C VAL A 60 -21.63 -22.59 1.57
N GLN A 61 -22.85 -23.05 1.29
CA GLN A 61 -23.89 -22.20 0.72
C GLN A 61 -24.24 -21.11 1.74
N SER A 62 -24.27 -19.85 1.31
CA SER A 62 -24.51 -18.72 2.21
C SER A 62 -25.61 -17.83 1.68
N ASP A 63 -26.30 -17.13 2.59
CA ASP A 63 -27.27 -16.12 2.20
C ASP A 63 -26.56 -14.98 1.43
N LYS A 64 -27.22 -14.50 0.37
CA LYS A 64 -26.66 -13.45 -0.48
C LYS A 64 -26.46 -12.14 0.28
N ASN A 65 -27.40 -11.76 1.15
CA ASN A 65 -27.33 -10.50 1.87
C ASN A 65 -26.21 -10.55 2.92
N GLU A 66 -26.07 -11.69 3.60
CA GLU A 66 -24.96 -11.94 4.52
C GLU A 66 -23.61 -11.85 3.79
N LEU A 67 -23.47 -12.53 2.64
CA LEU A 67 -22.24 -12.49 1.84
C LEU A 67 -21.94 -11.07 1.32
N LYS A 68 -22.97 -10.31 0.94
CA LYS A 68 -22.85 -8.92 0.50
C LYS A 68 -22.37 -8.02 1.64
N ALA A 69 -22.89 -8.21 2.86
CA ALA A 69 -22.46 -7.47 4.04
C ALA A 69 -21.00 -7.78 4.39
N ASP A 70 -20.61 -9.06 4.38
CA ASP A 70 -19.23 -9.52 4.58
C ASP A 70 -18.25 -8.86 3.59
N LEU A 71 -18.59 -8.90 2.30
CA LEU A 71 -17.76 -8.32 1.24
C LEU A 71 -17.66 -6.78 1.35
N LYS A 72 -18.75 -6.10 1.71
CA LYS A 72 -18.74 -4.64 1.96
C LYS A 72 -17.85 -4.26 3.13
N SER A 73 -17.93 -5.00 4.25
CA SER A 73 -17.07 -4.76 5.41
C SER A 73 -15.58 -4.95 5.05
N LYS A 74 -15.26 -5.99 4.27
CA LYS A 74 -13.89 -6.20 3.76
C LYS A 74 -13.44 -5.08 2.83
N LYS A 75 -14.33 -4.61 1.94
CA LYS A 75 -14.07 -3.46 1.05
C LYS A 75 -13.69 -2.22 1.86
N GLU A 76 -14.51 -1.83 2.83
CA GLU A 76 -14.26 -0.66 3.68
C GLU A 76 -12.92 -0.78 4.44
N MET A 77 -12.60 -1.97 4.93
CA MET A 77 -11.31 -2.24 5.59
C MET A 77 -10.13 -2.04 4.63
N LEU A 78 -10.22 -2.58 3.40
CA LEU A 78 -9.15 -2.43 2.39
C LEU A 78 -8.99 -0.98 1.95
N GLU A 79 -10.08 -0.26 1.71
CA GLU A 79 -10.05 1.17 1.35
C GLU A 79 -9.37 2.01 2.42
N LEU A 80 -9.70 1.79 3.70
CA LEU A 80 -9.04 2.46 4.82
C LEU A 80 -7.53 2.15 4.87
N ARG A 81 -7.16 0.90 4.61
CA ARG A 81 -5.77 0.46 4.61
C ARG A 81 -4.98 1.09 3.46
N ILE A 82 -5.53 1.09 2.25
CA ILE A 82 -4.95 1.77 1.09
C ILE A 82 -4.76 3.26 1.39
N LYS A 83 -5.78 3.94 1.91
CA LYS A 83 -5.70 5.37 2.24
C LYS A 83 -4.62 5.67 3.29
N THR A 84 -4.46 4.79 4.27
CA THR A 84 -3.41 4.92 5.29
C THR A 84 -2.02 4.76 4.68
N MET A 85 -1.85 3.78 3.78
CA MET A 85 -0.61 3.56 3.06
C MET A 85 -0.26 4.73 2.15
N GLU A 86 -1.22 5.33 1.46
CA GLU A 86 -1.00 6.53 0.65
C GLU A 86 -0.50 7.71 1.49
N LYS A 87 -1.04 7.87 2.69
CA LYS A 87 -0.57 8.89 3.63
C LYS A 87 0.87 8.61 4.08
N GLN A 88 1.19 7.35 4.41
CA GLN A 88 2.55 6.95 4.79
C GLN A 88 3.54 7.13 3.64
N GLU A 89 3.15 6.75 2.41
CA GLU A 89 3.91 6.95 1.18
C GLU A 89 4.25 8.43 1.00
N SER A 90 3.25 9.30 1.07
CA SER A 90 3.42 10.75 0.92
C SER A 90 4.40 11.33 1.96
N GLN A 91 4.29 10.90 3.23
CA GLN A 91 5.19 11.34 4.30
C GLN A 91 6.63 10.89 4.09
N VAL A 92 6.85 9.64 3.65
CA VAL A 92 8.20 9.13 3.37
C VAL A 92 8.79 9.84 2.15
N ARG A 93 7.98 10.08 1.11
CA ARG A 93 8.39 10.82 -0.09
C ARG A 93 8.82 12.25 0.25
N GLU A 94 8.05 12.95 1.08
CA GLU A 94 8.40 14.31 1.52
C GLU A 94 9.72 14.33 2.31
N LYS A 95 9.91 13.38 3.24
CA LYS A 95 11.16 13.24 4.00
C LYS A 95 12.35 12.93 3.08
N ALA A 96 12.18 12.02 2.13
CA ALA A 96 13.20 11.67 1.15
C ALA A 96 13.60 12.87 0.29
N SER A 97 12.64 13.63 -0.25
CA SER A 97 12.93 14.84 -1.05
C SER A 97 13.64 15.94 -0.26
N LYS A 98 13.28 16.13 1.02
CA LYS A 98 14.00 17.07 1.90
C LYS A 98 15.44 16.62 2.12
N LEU A 99 15.65 15.34 2.44
CA LEU A 99 16.96 14.76 2.67
C LEU A 99 17.85 14.82 1.40
N GLN A 100 17.29 14.50 0.24
CA GLN A 100 17.95 14.61 -1.06
C GLN A 100 18.39 16.07 -1.33
N SER A 101 17.53 17.04 -1.04
CA SER A 101 17.85 18.47 -1.20
C SER A 101 18.97 18.92 -0.28
N GLU A 102 19.03 18.42 0.96
CA GLU A 102 20.12 18.70 1.90
C GLU A 102 21.45 18.11 1.43
N ILE A 103 21.44 16.86 0.95
CA ILE A 103 22.63 16.18 0.40
C ILE A 103 23.18 16.98 -0.79
N LEU A 104 22.32 17.36 -1.76
CA LEU A 104 22.72 18.13 -2.93
C LEU A 104 23.32 19.50 -2.56
N LYS A 105 22.78 20.17 -1.53
CA LYS A 105 23.31 21.45 -1.05
C LYS A 105 24.69 21.30 -0.39
N LYS A 106 24.95 20.19 0.30
CA LYS A 106 26.25 19.94 0.93
C LYS A 106 27.32 19.61 -0.10
N ILE A 107 27.02 18.72 -1.05
CA ILE A 107 27.95 18.36 -2.12
C ILE A 107 28.36 19.61 -2.92
N LYS A 108 27.40 20.46 -3.30
CA LYS A 108 27.69 21.73 -4.00
C LYS A 108 28.49 22.78 -3.21
N LYS A 109 28.61 22.63 -1.89
CA LYS A 109 29.41 23.52 -1.02
C LYS A 109 30.80 22.95 -0.72
N GLU A 110 31.00 21.66 -0.96
CA GLU A 110 32.27 20.95 -0.79
C GLU A 110 33.11 20.96 -2.10
N ASP A 111 32.52 21.41 -3.22
CA ASP A 111 33.20 21.82 -4.47
C ASP A 111 33.61 23.31 -4.43
#